data_AF-U2KGC9-F1
#
_entry.id   AF-U2KGC9-F1
#
_cell.length_a   1.000
_cell.length_b   1.000
_cell.length_c   1.000
_cell.angle_alpha   90.00
_cell.angle_beta   90.00
_cell.angle_gamma   90.00
#
_symmetry.space_group_name_H-M   'P 1'
#
loop_
_entity.id
_entity.type
_entity.pdbx_description
1 polymer ?
#
loop_
_entity_poly.entity_id
_entity_poly.type
_entity_poly.pdbx_seq_one_letter_code
_entity_poly.pdbx_strand_id
1 'polypeptide(L)'
;MSRIHKLIVPIMLTMNLCACGSESIQKGSNIQNFEQNHYITHANTYQNGVIYTGSEGSSTAAYFLDYESMQAVPLCNKPNCAHKDTSCLAFQCVQDSIMPFVYQGMVYWFHTDSKITDSDDGRSTAYQFQTTCYCGNMTTGEVESFVEIPDVSMKDAIEFVISNHTLYIIGCDCAYQEEDGSWTEMSRIGDQYLYAINLDTADVKNYGLINDAPTASYNWTLNGAMFADVELTGIYQNKLYLSYRYVDDPNDIIDYVNTGDPDSPDWSDAGTAIPWHRVNKCLNLETDTIEPSEYPAADLIQDDTYIYYMDGQYHVMDADGTETVSADIPANNSRNLTFVNGIFWDGPQSTCFQPKTGETHVLSETYSDTNLTVIAYYKERYIINYTDENNLIHFEAVPESDLIGGIVE
;
A
#
# COMPACT_ATOMS: atom_id res chain seq x y z
N MET A 1 -75.72 -32.40 -14.71
CA MET A 1 -74.69 -32.76 -15.72
C MET A 1 -73.91 -31.52 -16.08
N SER A 2 -72.59 -31.67 -16.15
CA SER A 2 -71.56 -30.67 -16.44
C SER A 2 -71.70 -30.03 -17.83
N ARG A 3 -71.45 -28.72 -17.93
CA ARG A 3 -70.45 -28.06 -18.83
C ARG A 3 -70.65 -26.53 -18.82
N ILE A 4 -69.71 -25.78 -18.22
CA ILE A 4 -68.63 -25.03 -18.87
C ILE A 4 -69.14 -23.90 -19.78
N HIS A 5 -68.98 -22.65 -19.32
CA HIS A 5 -68.58 -21.52 -20.16
C HIS A 5 -67.43 -20.80 -19.47
N LYS A 6 -66.26 -20.83 -20.12
CA LYS A 6 -65.07 -20.04 -19.79
C LYS A 6 -65.28 -18.61 -20.29
N LEU A 7 -64.89 -17.60 -19.52
CA LEU A 7 -64.29 -16.38 -20.08
C LEU A 7 -63.39 -15.69 -19.05
N ILE A 8 -62.08 -15.92 -19.24
CA ILE A 8 -60.95 -14.98 -19.14
C ILE A 8 -60.93 -13.99 -17.96
N VAL A 9 -60.08 -14.31 -16.97
CA VAL A 9 -59.54 -13.36 -15.99
C VAL A 9 -58.18 -12.89 -16.50
N PRO A 10 -57.88 -11.58 -16.55
CA PRO A 10 -56.52 -11.12 -16.78
C PRO A 10 -55.69 -11.43 -15.53
N ILE A 11 -54.77 -12.38 -15.65
CA ILE A 11 -53.71 -12.59 -14.65
C ILE A 11 -52.77 -11.39 -14.78
N MET A 12 -52.93 -10.41 -13.89
CA MET A 12 -51.90 -9.42 -13.63
C MET A 12 -50.78 -10.16 -12.89
N LEU A 13 -49.76 -10.58 -13.64
CA LEU A 13 -48.56 -11.18 -13.12
C LEU A 13 -47.74 -10.06 -12.46
N THR A 14 -48.04 -9.74 -11.20
CA THR A 14 -47.13 -8.96 -10.36
C THR A 14 -45.91 -9.85 -10.07
N MET A 15 -44.88 -9.74 -10.89
CA MET A 15 -43.54 -10.19 -10.56
C MET A 15 -43.04 -9.30 -9.42
N ASN A 16 -43.38 -9.67 -8.18
CA ASN A 16 -42.63 -9.24 -7.00
C ASN A 16 -41.30 -10.00 -7.00
N LEU A 17 -40.34 -9.48 -7.75
CA LEU A 17 -38.91 -9.69 -7.49
C LEU A 17 -38.39 -8.42 -6.82
N CYS A 18 -38.79 -8.22 -5.57
CA CYS A 18 -38.02 -7.41 -4.64
C CYS A 18 -37.44 -8.42 -3.66
N ALA A 19 -36.18 -8.78 -3.89
CA ALA A 19 -35.39 -9.51 -2.93
C ALA A 19 -35.40 -8.72 -1.62
N CYS A 20 -35.95 -9.33 -0.56
CA CYS A 20 -35.63 -8.95 0.80
C CYS A 20 -34.16 -9.29 1.03
N GLY A 21 -33.34 -8.28 1.36
CA GLY A 21 -31.94 -8.50 1.73
C GLY A 21 -31.05 -7.30 1.43
N SER A 22 -31.19 -6.24 2.22
CA SER A 22 -30.06 -5.41 2.69
C SER A 22 -30.67 -4.25 3.48
N GLU A 23 -30.57 -4.32 4.80
CA GLU A 23 -30.41 -3.09 5.55
C GLU A 23 -29.24 -2.35 4.90
N SER A 24 -29.50 -1.14 4.42
CA SER A 24 -28.52 -0.29 3.77
C SER A 24 -27.26 -0.24 4.63
N ILE A 25 -26.12 -0.71 4.10
CA ILE A 25 -24.80 -0.49 4.69
C ILE A 25 -24.70 1.03 4.92
N GLN A 26 -24.78 1.43 6.19
CA GLN A 26 -24.84 2.84 6.54
C GLN A 26 -23.46 3.45 6.28
N LYS A 27 -23.46 4.44 5.37
CA LYS A 27 -22.59 5.62 5.20
C LYS A 27 -21.07 5.50 5.43
N GLY A 28 -20.32 6.21 4.58
CA GLY A 28 -18.92 6.60 4.78
C GLY A 28 -18.61 7.42 6.04
N SER A 29 -19.51 7.50 7.02
CA SER A 29 -19.25 7.90 8.40
C SER A 29 -18.86 6.73 9.33
N ASN A 30 -18.83 5.50 8.80
CA ASN A 30 -18.55 4.29 9.56
C ASN A 30 -17.13 3.73 9.36
N ILE A 31 -16.30 4.33 8.52
CA ILE A 31 -14.89 3.93 8.40
C ILE A 31 -14.15 4.46 9.63
N GLN A 32 -13.59 3.57 10.43
CA GLN A 32 -12.93 3.89 11.69
C GLN A 32 -11.42 3.93 11.49
N ASN A 33 -10.88 5.15 11.45
CA ASN A 33 -9.44 5.38 11.39
C ASN A 33 -8.73 4.88 12.65
N PHE A 34 -7.52 4.36 12.50
CA PHE A 34 -6.59 4.28 13.62
C PHE A 34 -6.06 5.67 13.96
N GLU A 35 -5.63 5.87 15.21
CA GLU A 35 -4.94 7.11 15.63
C GLU A 35 -3.60 7.27 14.90
N GLN A 36 -2.92 6.15 14.70
CA GLN A 36 -1.70 6.01 13.91
C GLN A 36 -1.86 4.81 12.99
N ASN A 37 -1.54 4.98 11.72
CA ASN A 37 -1.51 3.86 10.78
C ASN A 37 -0.41 4.02 9.74
N HIS A 38 0.18 2.89 9.38
CA HIS A 38 1.05 2.79 8.23
C HIS A 38 0.28 2.10 7.10
N TYR A 39 0.10 2.82 6.00
CA TYR A 39 -0.62 2.34 4.83
C TYR A 39 0.37 1.90 3.77
N ILE A 40 0.31 0.62 3.41
CA ILE A 40 1.10 0.00 2.34
C ILE A 40 0.18 -0.45 1.20
N THR A 41 0.72 -0.61 -0.01
CA THR A 41 -0.01 -0.91 -1.27
C THR A 41 -0.99 -2.07 -1.19
N HIS A 42 -0.77 -3.04 -0.29
CA HIS A 42 -1.58 -4.25 -0.18
C HIS A 42 -2.43 -4.31 1.10
N ALA A 43 -2.35 -3.31 1.99
CA ALA A 43 -3.04 -3.32 3.27
C ALA A 43 -3.45 -1.90 3.71
N ASN A 44 -4.39 -1.29 2.97
CA ASN A 44 -4.99 -0.01 3.38
C ASN A 44 -6.10 -0.26 4.41
N THR A 45 -5.68 -0.65 5.62
CA THR A 45 -6.55 -1.14 6.68
C THR A 45 -7.10 -0.03 7.57
N TYR A 46 -8.23 -0.31 8.17
CA TYR A 46 -8.97 0.52 9.12
C TYR A 46 -9.42 -0.40 10.26
N GLN A 47 -9.82 0.17 11.41
CA GLN A 47 -10.21 -0.62 12.58
C GLN A 47 -11.36 -1.60 12.28
N ASN A 48 -12.20 -1.27 11.30
CA ASN A 48 -13.38 -2.04 10.94
C ASN A 48 -13.43 -2.46 9.45
N GLY A 49 -12.35 -2.27 8.69
CA GLY A 49 -12.39 -2.60 7.27
C GLY A 49 -11.10 -2.36 6.52
N VAL A 50 -11.14 -2.55 5.20
CA VAL A 50 -10.01 -2.32 4.30
C VAL A 50 -10.48 -1.60 3.04
N ILE A 51 -9.67 -0.67 2.55
CA ILE A 51 -9.83 -0.11 1.20
C ILE A 51 -9.02 -0.94 0.22
N TYR A 52 -9.65 -1.31 -0.89
CA TYR A 52 -9.01 -2.03 -1.99
C TYR A 52 -9.51 -1.52 -3.33
N THR A 53 -8.74 -1.76 -4.39
CA THR A 53 -9.15 -1.47 -5.76
C THR A 53 -9.60 -2.74 -6.47
N GLY A 54 -10.71 -2.66 -7.21
CA GLY A 54 -11.23 -3.77 -8.00
C GLY A 54 -11.49 -3.38 -9.46
N SER A 55 -11.39 -4.38 -10.36
CA SER A 55 -11.68 -4.22 -11.78
C SER A 55 -13.19 -4.18 -12.04
N GLU A 56 -13.67 -3.09 -12.65
CA GLU A 56 -15.04 -2.86 -13.10
C GLU A 56 -15.09 -2.81 -14.63
N GLY A 57 -14.98 -3.97 -15.28
CA GLY A 57 -14.88 -4.06 -16.73
C GLY A 57 -13.51 -3.58 -17.23
N SER A 58 -13.45 -2.43 -17.90
CA SER A 58 -12.19 -1.84 -18.38
C SER A 58 -11.70 -0.68 -17.51
N SER A 59 -12.24 -0.54 -16.29
CA SER A 59 -11.94 0.56 -15.38
C SER A 59 -11.65 0.01 -13.98
N THR A 60 -11.00 0.81 -13.14
CA THR A 60 -10.71 0.47 -11.75
C THR A 60 -11.56 1.34 -10.84
N ALA A 61 -12.03 0.79 -9.72
CA ALA A 61 -12.73 1.53 -8.68
C ALA A 61 -12.22 1.15 -7.29
N ALA A 62 -12.25 2.11 -6.36
CA ALA A 62 -12.01 1.88 -4.94
C ALA A 62 -13.27 1.37 -4.23
N TYR A 63 -13.06 0.43 -3.32
CA TYR A 63 -14.07 -0.20 -2.49
C TYR A 63 -13.63 -0.16 -1.03
N PHE A 64 -14.62 -0.12 -0.12
CA PHE A 64 -14.42 -0.38 1.29
C PHE A 64 -15.11 -1.69 1.65
N LEU A 65 -14.35 -2.65 2.17
CA LEU A 65 -14.86 -3.88 2.77
C LEU A 65 -15.04 -3.67 4.28
N ASP A 66 -16.25 -3.89 4.77
CA ASP A 66 -16.55 -3.90 6.21
C ASP A 66 -16.27 -5.29 6.80
N TYR A 67 -15.42 -5.37 7.83
CA TYR A 67 -15.00 -6.65 8.43
C TYR A 67 -16.12 -7.37 9.19
N GLU A 68 -17.13 -6.65 9.69
CA GLU A 68 -18.24 -7.27 10.43
C GLU A 68 -19.16 -8.05 9.49
N SER A 69 -19.57 -7.40 8.40
CA SER A 69 -20.52 -7.94 7.43
C SER A 69 -19.85 -8.71 6.29
N MET A 70 -18.55 -8.51 6.10
CA MET A 70 -17.78 -9.00 4.94
C MET A 70 -18.42 -8.58 3.62
N GLN A 71 -19.04 -7.40 3.57
CA GLN A 71 -19.61 -6.81 2.37
C GLN A 71 -18.78 -5.62 1.93
N ALA A 72 -18.53 -5.53 0.62
CA ALA A 72 -17.83 -4.40 0.02
C ALA A 72 -18.83 -3.39 -0.57
N VAL A 73 -18.54 -2.11 -0.42
CA VAL A 73 -19.28 -1.00 -1.05
C VAL A 73 -18.31 -0.10 -1.82
N PRO A 74 -18.72 0.47 -2.97
CA PRO A 74 -17.91 1.48 -3.65
C PRO A 74 -17.59 2.63 -2.71
N LEU A 75 -16.34 3.12 -2.76
CA LEU A 75 -15.89 4.26 -1.97
C LEU A 75 -16.49 5.57 -2.51
N CYS A 76 -17.77 5.79 -2.19
CA CYS A 76 -18.61 6.81 -2.80
C CYS A 76 -19.57 7.42 -1.77
N ASN A 77 -20.09 8.62 -2.07
CA ASN A 77 -21.16 9.23 -1.28
C ASN A 77 -22.52 8.50 -1.39
N LYS A 78 -22.63 7.50 -2.27
CA LYS A 78 -23.81 6.65 -2.46
C LYS A 78 -23.41 5.17 -2.31
N PRO A 79 -23.88 4.44 -1.27
CA PRO A 79 -23.46 3.06 -1.01
C PRO A 79 -23.75 2.06 -2.14
N ASN A 80 -24.83 2.28 -2.90
CA ASN A 80 -25.23 1.45 -4.05
C ASN A 80 -25.10 2.25 -5.35
N CYS A 81 -24.04 3.05 -5.48
CA CYS A 81 -23.80 3.84 -6.67
C CYS A 81 -23.72 2.92 -7.91
N ALA A 82 -24.52 3.22 -8.93
CA ALA A 82 -24.49 2.48 -10.20
C ALA A 82 -23.55 3.10 -11.24
N HIS A 83 -22.88 4.22 -10.90
CA HIS A 83 -21.93 4.86 -11.80
C HIS A 83 -20.70 3.98 -11.98
N LYS A 84 -20.22 3.92 -13.23
CA LYS A 84 -19.04 3.14 -13.64
C LYS A 84 -18.00 4.00 -14.34
N ASP A 85 -17.95 5.28 -13.98
CA ASP A 85 -17.12 6.28 -14.62
C ASP A 85 -16.67 7.33 -13.59
N THR A 86 -15.84 8.26 -14.05
CA THR A 86 -15.25 9.34 -13.25
C THR A 86 -16.24 10.40 -12.78
N SER A 87 -17.56 10.22 -12.93
CA SER A 87 -18.55 11.00 -12.17
C SER A 87 -18.73 10.49 -10.73
N CYS A 88 -18.12 9.35 -10.40
CA CYS A 88 -18.17 8.68 -9.12
C CYS A 88 -16.83 8.81 -8.38
N LEU A 89 -16.88 9.19 -7.10
CA LEU A 89 -15.69 9.30 -6.26
C LEU A 89 -14.83 8.03 -6.29
N ALA A 90 -15.47 6.85 -6.24
CA ALA A 90 -14.80 5.55 -6.29
C ALA A 90 -13.91 5.35 -7.53
N PHE A 91 -14.25 5.98 -8.66
CA PHE A 91 -13.47 5.93 -9.89
C PHE A 91 -12.54 7.14 -10.05
N GLN A 92 -12.90 8.29 -9.45
CA GLN A 92 -12.06 9.49 -9.47
C GLN A 92 -10.79 9.31 -8.63
N CYS A 93 -10.90 8.69 -7.45
CA CYS A 93 -9.82 8.62 -6.47
C CYS A 93 -8.78 7.52 -6.73
N VAL A 94 -8.85 6.84 -7.88
CA VAL A 94 -7.95 5.74 -8.29
C VAL A 94 -7.34 5.96 -9.67
N GLN A 95 -7.37 7.20 -10.17
CA GLN A 95 -6.85 7.51 -11.52
C GLN A 95 -5.33 7.41 -11.61
N ASP A 96 -4.63 7.73 -10.51
CA ASP A 96 -3.19 7.52 -10.35
C ASP A 96 -2.97 6.32 -9.42
N SER A 97 -1.82 5.63 -9.53
CA SER A 97 -1.57 4.33 -8.88
C SER A 97 -1.45 4.35 -7.35
N ILE A 98 -1.70 5.48 -6.68
CA ILE A 98 -1.75 5.53 -5.21
C ILE A 98 -3.13 5.10 -4.75
N MET A 99 -3.18 4.16 -3.81
CA MET A 99 -4.45 3.78 -3.18
C MET A 99 -5.01 4.98 -2.39
N PRO A 100 -6.27 5.39 -2.62
CA PRO A 100 -6.87 6.48 -1.86
C PRO A 100 -6.97 6.13 -0.38
N PHE A 101 -6.97 7.14 0.48
CA PHE A 101 -7.16 6.95 1.92
C PHE A 101 -8.34 7.74 2.43
N VAL A 102 -8.92 7.28 3.52
CA VAL A 102 -10.01 7.95 4.20
C VAL A 102 -9.51 8.57 5.48
N TYR A 103 -9.89 9.81 5.74
CA TYR A 103 -9.66 10.46 7.03
C TYR A 103 -10.87 11.32 7.39
N GLN A 104 -11.45 11.10 8.58
CA GLN A 104 -12.61 11.83 9.10
C GLN A 104 -13.78 12.00 8.10
N GLY A 105 -14.10 10.95 7.33
CA GLY A 105 -15.21 10.96 6.38
C GLY A 105 -14.92 11.62 5.02
N MET A 106 -13.67 12.04 4.80
CA MET A 106 -13.16 12.52 3.52
C MET A 106 -12.28 11.44 2.88
N VAL A 107 -12.36 11.28 1.57
CA VAL A 107 -11.43 10.46 0.78
C VAL A 107 -10.38 11.38 0.20
N TYR A 108 -9.11 11.02 0.30
CA TYR A 108 -7.98 11.76 -0.25
C TYR A 108 -7.24 10.91 -1.27
N TRP A 109 -6.76 11.57 -2.31
CA TRP A 109 -5.91 10.96 -3.35
C TRP A 109 -5.02 12.04 -3.96
N PHE A 110 -3.93 11.62 -4.60
CA PHE A 110 -3.04 12.53 -5.29
C PHE A 110 -3.18 12.36 -6.80
N HIS A 111 -2.99 13.48 -7.49
CA HIS A 111 -2.74 13.50 -8.91
C HIS A 111 -1.42 14.23 -9.20
N THR A 112 -0.61 13.73 -10.12
CA THR A 112 0.57 14.47 -10.59
C THR A 112 0.44 14.82 -12.06
N ASP A 113 0.39 16.11 -12.36
CA ASP A 113 0.56 16.65 -13.71
C ASP A 113 2.04 16.91 -13.98
N SER A 114 2.44 16.81 -15.25
CA SER A 114 3.79 17.17 -15.69
C SER A 114 3.78 18.08 -16.91
N LYS A 115 4.79 18.95 -17.01
CA LYS A 115 4.96 19.89 -18.10
C LYS A 115 6.40 19.90 -18.60
N ILE A 116 6.54 19.70 -19.91
CA ILE A 116 7.80 19.85 -20.63
C ILE A 116 7.84 21.25 -21.26
N THR A 117 8.98 21.93 -21.13
CA THR A 117 9.23 23.22 -21.81
C THR A 117 10.29 23.04 -22.90
N ASP A 118 9.90 23.22 -24.16
CA ASP A 118 10.80 23.08 -25.32
C ASP A 118 11.52 24.39 -25.68
N SER A 119 12.76 24.28 -26.16
CA SER A 119 13.50 25.35 -26.82
C SER A 119 13.25 25.38 -28.33
N ASP A 120 13.60 26.52 -28.94
CA ASP A 120 13.41 26.80 -30.38
C ASP A 120 14.14 25.82 -31.32
N ASP A 121 15.14 25.09 -30.83
CA ASP A 121 15.88 24.05 -31.56
C ASP A 121 15.23 22.65 -31.48
N GLY A 122 14.06 22.54 -30.82
CA GLY A 122 13.31 21.30 -30.67
C GLY A 122 13.81 20.39 -29.55
N ARG A 123 14.75 20.85 -28.71
CA ARG A 123 15.17 20.13 -27.50
C ARG A 123 14.35 20.61 -26.31
N SER A 124 14.03 19.73 -25.38
CA SER A 124 13.37 20.14 -24.15
C SER A 124 14.39 20.75 -23.16
N THR A 125 13.97 21.71 -22.35
CA THR A 125 14.86 22.48 -21.43
C THR A 125 14.49 22.34 -19.97
N ALA A 126 13.25 21.98 -19.66
CA ALA A 126 12.78 21.78 -18.31
C ALA A 126 11.65 20.76 -18.27
N TYR A 127 11.62 20.04 -17.16
CA TYR A 127 10.52 19.19 -16.72
C TYR A 127 10.01 19.73 -15.40
N GLN A 128 8.69 19.87 -15.26
CA GLN A 128 8.08 20.38 -14.04
C GLN A 128 6.93 19.48 -13.65
N PHE A 129 6.96 19.00 -12.41
CA PHE A 129 5.84 18.32 -11.77
C PHE A 129 4.94 19.32 -11.05
N GLN A 130 3.65 19.03 -11.04
CA GLN A 130 2.68 19.65 -10.14
C GLN A 130 1.80 18.55 -9.54
N THR A 131 2.04 18.25 -8.26
CA THR A 131 1.18 17.34 -7.51
C THR A 131 0.01 18.12 -6.91
N THR A 132 -1.18 17.54 -6.97
CA THR A 132 -2.38 18.02 -6.26
C THR A 132 -2.94 16.89 -5.41
N CYS A 133 -3.05 17.12 -4.10
CA CYS A 133 -3.90 16.30 -3.24
C CYS A 133 -5.33 16.79 -3.39
N TYR A 134 -6.24 15.91 -3.79
CA TYR A 134 -7.66 16.17 -3.80
C TYR A 134 -8.31 15.55 -2.56
N CYS A 135 -9.43 16.12 -2.14
CA CYS A 135 -10.30 15.48 -1.16
C CYS A 135 -11.75 15.47 -1.63
N GLY A 136 -12.46 14.39 -1.29
CA GLY A 136 -13.85 14.15 -1.65
C GLY A 136 -14.68 13.82 -0.42
N ASN A 137 -15.75 14.56 -0.20
CA ASN A 137 -16.62 14.35 0.96
C ASN A 137 -17.54 13.14 0.75
N MET A 138 -17.42 12.09 1.57
CA MET A 138 -18.24 10.88 1.43
C MET A 138 -19.70 11.06 1.86
N THR A 139 -20.10 12.23 2.35
CA THR A 139 -21.49 12.56 2.65
C THR A 139 -22.12 13.38 1.52
N THR A 140 -21.46 14.43 1.06
CA THR A 140 -22.01 15.35 0.03
C THR A 140 -21.64 14.90 -1.39
N GLY A 141 -20.49 14.26 -1.57
CA GLY A 141 -19.89 13.96 -2.87
C GLY A 141 -19.19 15.15 -3.52
N GLU A 142 -19.06 16.27 -2.81
CA GLU A 142 -18.27 17.41 -3.26
C GLU A 142 -16.79 17.04 -3.24
N VAL A 143 -16.07 17.51 -4.26
CA VAL A 143 -14.64 17.29 -4.45
C VAL A 143 -13.96 18.65 -4.60
N GLU A 144 -12.82 18.80 -3.93
CA GLU A 144 -12.00 20.01 -4.00
C GLU A 144 -10.50 19.66 -4.05
N SER A 145 -9.72 20.58 -4.58
CA SER A 145 -8.26 20.55 -4.44
C SER A 145 -7.92 20.92 -3.00
N PHE A 146 -7.35 19.97 -2.26
CA PHE A 146 -7.01 20.14 -0.85
C PHE A 146 -5.67 20.86 -0.68
N VAL A 147 -4.64 20.38 -1.38
CA VAL A 147 -3.32 21.05 -1.38
C VAL A 147 -2.55 20.81 -2.68
N GLU A 148 -1.75 21.80 -3.08
CA GLU A 148 -0.87 21.75 -4.24
C GLU A 148 0.59 21.70 -3.79
N ILE A 149 1.37 20.80 -4.38
CA ILE A 149 2.77 20.57 -4.04
C ILE A 149 3.58 20.62 -5.36
N PRO A 150 4.35 21.69 -5.59
CA PRO A 150 5.10 21.87 -6.83
C PRO A 150 6.36 20.99 -6.85
N ASP A 151 6.87 20.77 -8.06
CA ASP A 151 8.21 20.23 -8.37
C ASP A 151 8.50 18.79 -7.90
N VAL A 152 7.51 18.09 -7.36
CA VAL A 152 7.61 16.66 -7.03
C VAL A 152 6.43 15.88 -7.59
N SER A 153 6.70 14.65 -7.97
CA SER A 153 5.71 13.61 -8.23
C SER A 153 5.45 12.82 -6.96
N MET A 154 4.19 12.71 -6.57
CA MET A 154 3.76 11.71 -5.58
C MET A 154 3.12 10.49 -6.26
N LYS A 155 3.02 10.50 -7.60
CA LYS A 155 2.51 9.38 -8.38
C LYS A 155 3.29 8.11 -8.05
N ASP A 156 2.55 7.01 -7.89
CA ASP A 156 3.08 5.69 -7.52
C ASP A 156 3.78 5.64 -6.14
N ALA A 157 3.55 6.62 -5.25
CA ALA A 157 3.85 6.44 -3.83
C ALA A 157 3.03 5.26 -3.29
N ILE A 158 3.72 4.23 -2.81
CA ILE A 158 3.11 2.98 -2.34
C ILE A 158 2.91 2.93 -0.83
N GLU A 159 3.52 3.88 -0.11
CA GLU A 159 3.60 3.91 1.34
C GLU A 159 3.33 5.33 1.85
N PHE A 160 2.50 5.44 2.88
CA PHE A 160 2.33 6.66 3.63
C PHE A 160 1.90 6.35 5.07
N VAL A 161 2.18 7.28 5.96
CA VAL A 161 1.84 7.14 7.38
C VAL A 161 0.91 8.26 7.79
N ILE A 162 -0.16 7.93 8.50
CA ILE A 162 -1.01 8.92 9.16
C ILE A 162 -0.79 8.80 10.66
N SER A 163 -0.43 9.90 11.30
CA SER A 163 -0.32 9.98 12.76
C SER A 163 -0.74 11.36 13.21
N ASN A 164 -1.58 11.44 14.25
CA ASN A 164 -1.98 12.70 14.86
C ASN A 164 -2.39 13.78 13.84
N HIS A 165 -3.38 13.47 12.99
CA HIS A 165 -3.91 14.38 11.95
C HIS A 165 -2.93 14.73 10.82
N THR A 166 -1.74 14.13 10.79
CA THR A 166 -0.70 14.45 9.82
C THR A 166 -0.44 13.26 8.92
N LEU A 167 -0.50 13.49 7.61
CA LEU A 167 -0.05 12.56 6.58
C LEU A 167 1.44 12.79 6.33
N TYR A 168 2.23 11.72 6.44
CA TYR A 168 3.63 11.66 6.03
C TYR A 168 3.74 10.85 4.74
N ILE A 169 4.32 11.45 3.71
CA ILE A 169 4.41 10.87 2.37
C ILE A 169 5.71 11.33 1.67
N ILE A 170 6.22 10.48 0.78
CA ILE A 170 7.39 10.80 -0.04
C ILE A 170 6.95 11.42 -1.37
N GLY A 171 7.55 12.55 -1.73
CA GLY A 171 7.50 13.11 -3.08
C GLY A 171 8.87 12.96 -3.76
N CYS A 172 8.86 12.66 -5.06
CA CYS A 172 10.06 12.40 -5.85
C CYS A 172 10.22 13.45 -6.96
N ASP A 173 11.41 14.03 -7.09
CA ASP A 173 11.85 14.64 -8.35
C ASP A 173 12.55 13.56 -9.17
N CYS A 174 11.78 12.97 -10.09
CA CYS A 174 12.16 11.72 -10.76
C CYS A 174 12.18 11.82 -12.29
N ALA A 175 12.21 13.05 -12.81
CA ALA A 175 12.39 13.29 -14.23
C ALA A 175 13.88 13.39 -14.56
N TYR A 176 14.30 12.74 -15.64
CA TYR A 176 15.67 12.89 -16.15
C TYR A 176 15.65 13.05 -17.67
N GLN A 177 16.64 13.79 -18.16
CA GLN A 177 16.79 14.08 -19.58
C GLN A 177 17.77 13.10 -20.23
N GLU A 178 17.33 12.45 -21.29
CA GLU A 178 18.12 11.55 -22.12
C GLU A 178 19.11 12.33 -23.02
N GLU A 179 20.12 11.64 -23.56
CA GLU A 179 21.12 12.27 -24.44
C GLU A 179 20.53 12.95 -25.69
N ASP A 180 19.39 12.45 -26.17
CA ASP A 180 18.68 13.00 -27.33
C ASP A 180 17.83 14.24 -26.99
N GLY A 181 17.73 14.60 -25.72
CA GLY A 181 16.98 15.74 -25.19
C GLY A 181 15.54 15.42 -24.78
N SER A 182 15.08 14.18 -24.95
CA SER A 182 13.79 13.72 -24.44
C SER A 182 13.81 13.53 -22.92
N TRP A 183 12.64 13.50 -22.30
CA TRP A 183 12.48 13.30 -20.86
C TRP A 183 11.82 11.98 -20.57
N THR A 184 12.34 11.30 -19.55
CA THR A 184 11.75 10.09 -19.00
C THR A 184 11.45 10.33 -17.53
N GLU A 185 10.28 9.89 -17.10
CA GLU A 185 9.93 9.77 -15.68
C GLU A 185 10.13 8.34 -15.24
N MET A 186 10.69 8.13 -14.05
CA MET A 186 10.69 6.83 -13.41
C MET A 186 10.20 6.96 -11.98
N SER A 187 9.20 6.18 -11.61
CA SER A 187 8.59 6.26 -10.29
C SER A 187 9.58 5.87 -9.19
N ARG A 188 9.52 6.54 -8.04
CA ARG A 188 10.27 6.20 -6.80
C ARG A 188 11.80 6.23 -6.94
N ILE A 189 12.34 7.03 -7.86
CA ILE A 189 13.78 7.30 -7.98
C ILE A 189 14.07 8.81 -7.99
N GLY A 190 15.34 9.17 -8.14
CA GLY A 190 15.79 10.56 -8.16
C GLY A 190 15.86 11.14 -6.76
N ASP A 191 15.71 12.46 -6.65
CA ASP A 191 15.72 13.14 -5.36
C ASP A 191 14.38 12.91 -4.65
N GLN A 192 14.44 12.37 -3.43
CA GLN A 192 13.25 12.04 -2.65
C GLN A 192 13.16 12.93 -1.42
N TYR A 193 11.94 13.40 -1.15
CA TYR A 193 11.64 14.39 -0.12
C TYR A 193 10.53 13.89 0.79
N LEU A 194 10.69 14.04 2.10
CA LEU A 194 9.62 13.75 3.06
C LEU A 194 8.74 14.98 3.23
N TYR A 195 7.43 14.78 3.04
CA TYR A 195 6.40 15.78 3.31
C TYR A 195 5.55 15.38 4.51
N ALA A 196 5.18 16.36 5.32
CA ALA A 196 4.09 16.27 6.28
C ALA A 196 2.95 17.21 5.83
N ILE A 197 1.73 16.69 5.75
CA ILE A 197 0.53 17.43 5.38
C ILE A 197 -0.46 17.31 6.53
N ASN A 198 -0.81 18.42 7.17
CA ASN A 198 -1.85 18.43 8.19
C ASN A 198 -3.23 18.31 7.51
N LEU A 199 -3.97 17.26 7.83
CA LEU A 199 -5.25 16.93 7.19
C LEU A 199 -6.40 17.83 7.66
N ASP A 200 -6.24 18.56 8.77
CA ASP A 200 -7.23 19.52 9.28
C ASP A 200 -7.01 20.95 8.76
N THR A 201 -5.75 21.36 8.55
CA THR A 201 -5.39 22.74 8.18
C THR A 201 -4.87 22.90 6.75
N ALA A 202 -4.53 21.80 6.07
CA ALA A 202 -3.82 21.77 4.80
C ALA A 202 -2.41 22.38 4.85
N ASP A 203 -1.84 22.58 6.05
CA ASP A 203 -0.46 23.05 6.19
C ASP A 203 0.51 21.97 5.71
N VAL A 204 1.46 22.37 4.85
CA VAL A 204 2.49 21.48 4.29
C VAL A 204 3.85 21.86 4.83
N LYS A 205 4.58 20.85 5.28
CA LYS A 205 6.00 20.95 5.64
C LYS A 205 6.80 19.98 4.79
N ASN A 206 7.86 20.48 4.16
CA ASN A 206 8.88 19.68 3.50
C ASN A 206 10.11 19.59 4.43
N TYR A 207 10.56 18.37 4.74
CA TYR A 207 11.74 18.14 5.59
C TYR A 207 13.06 18.17 4.84
N GLY A 208 13.02 18.29 3.51
CA GLY A 208 14.18 18.27 2.63
C GLY A 208 14.48 16.88 2.06
N LEU A 209 15.62 16.79 1.40
CA LEU A 209 16.12 15.57 0.77
C LEU A 209 16.37 14.48 1.82
N ILE A 210 15.81 13.30 1.62
CA ILE A 210 15.91 12.17 2.58
C ILE A 210 16.86 11.07 2.14
N ASN A 211 17.04 10.87 0.83
CA ASN A 211 18.07 10.01 0.24
C ASN A 211 19.37 10.79 -0.06
N ASP A 212 19.93 11.43 0.97
CA ASP A 212 21.08 12.34 0.87
C ASP A 212 22.46 11.65 0.84
N ALA A 213 22.51 10.32 0.77
CA ALA A 213 23.79 9.60 0.69
C ALA A 213 24.41 9.79 -0.71
N PRO A 214 25.74 9.70 -0.85
CA PRO A 214 26.40 9.70 -2.15
C PRO A 214 25.73 8.68 -3.07
N THR A 215 25.49 9.07 -4.33
CA THR A 215 24.88 8.24 -5.40
C THR A 215 23.43 7.76 -5.18
N ALA A 216 22.82 7.99 -4.02
CA ALA A 216 21.48 7.49 -3.73
C ALA A 216 20.39 8.03 -4.69
N SER A 217 20.57 9.23 -5.26
CA SER A 217 19.70 9.75 -6.32
C SER A 217 20.07 9.30 -7.74
N TYR A 218 21.25 8.69 -7.92
CA TYR A 218 21.82 8.27 -9.22
C TYR A 218 21.63 6.78 -9.54
N ASN A 219 21.00 6.01 -8.66
CA ASN A 219 20.72 4.59 -8.88
C ASN A 219 19.61 4.44 -9.93
N TRP A 220 19.98 4.55 -11.20
CA TRP A 220 19.12 4.31 -12.33
C TRP A 220 18.80 2.82 -12.47
N THR A 221 17.67 2.53 -13.09
CA THR A 221 17.31 1.17 -13.49
C THR A 221 18.08 0.77 -14.75
N LEU A 222 18.77 -0.37 -14.75
CA LEU A 222 19.10 -1.08 -15.97
C LEU A 222 18.04 -2.19 -16.15
N ASN A 223 17.34 -2.22 -17.29
CA ASN A 223 16.29 -3.20 -17.60
C ASN A 223 15.12 -3.28 -16.59
N GLY A 224 14.73 -2.14 -16.00
CA GLY A 224 13.51 -2.05 -15.18
C GLY A 224 13.63 -2.48 -13.71
N ALA A 225 14.84 -2.70 -13.19
CA ALA A 225 15.06 -3.03 -11.78
C ALA A 225 15.37 -1.77 -10.93
N MET A 226 14.62 -1.58 -9.83
CA MET A 226 14.63 -0.39 -8.97
C MET A 226 15.42 -0.65 -7.67
N PHE A 227 16.29 0.27 -7.25
CA PHE A 227 17.22 0.03 -6.12
C PHE A 227 17.50 1.21 -5.18
N ALA A 228 16.76 2.31 -5.27
CA ALA A 228 17.00 3.48 -4.41
C ALA A 228 15.73 4.15 -3.89
N ASP A 229 14.63 3.41 -3.87
CA ASP A 229 13.42 3.85 -3.20
C ASP A 229 13.70 4.04 -1.70
N VAL A 230 13.25 5.19 -1.18
CA VAL A 230 13.10 5.34 0.26
C VAL A 230 11.80 4.64 0.65
N GLU A 231 11.90 3.73 1.60
CA GLU A 231 10.78 3.03 2.21
C GLU A 231 10.37 3.78 3.49
N LEU A 232 9.09 4.11 3.65
CA LEU A 232 8.52 4.56 4.92
C LEU A 232 8.06 3.33 5.68
N THR A 233 8.80 2.88 6.68
CA THR A 233 8.53 1.56 7.30
C THR A 233 7.46 1.61 8.39
N GLY A 234 7.15 2.79 8.94
CA GLY A 234 6.12 3.00 9.95
C GLY A 234 6.61 3.81 11.15
N ILE A 235 5.78 3.92 12.19
CA ILE A 235 6.14 4.63 13.43
C ILE A 235 6.34 3.64 14.56
N TYR A 236 7.43 3.81 15.30
CA TYR A 236 7.74 3.08 16.51
C TYR A 236 8.31 4.04 17.55
N GLN A 237 7.85 3.94 18.81
CA GLN A 237 8.28 4.81 19.91
C GLN A 237 8.33 6.31 19.55
N ASN A 238 7.26 6.80 18.91
CA ASN A 238 7.10 8.21 18.51
C ASN A 238 8.14 8.71 17.48
N LYS A 239 8.73 7.80 16.72
CA LYS A 239 9.64 8.09 15.62
C LYS A 239 9.10 7.44 14.34
N LEU A 240 8.98 8.21 13.26
CA LEU A 240 8.67 7.71 11.93
C LEU A 240 9.97 7.23 11.28
N TYR A 241 10.06 5.95 10.95
CA TYR A 241 11.26 5.35 10.37
C TYR A 241 11.21 5.33 8.84
N LEU A 242 12.38 5.56 8.25
CA LEU A 242 12.59 5.48 6.82
C LEU A 242 13.95 4.86 6.51
N SER A 243 14.01 4.05 5.46
CA SER A 243 15.25 3.40 5.05
C SER A 243 15.44 3.43 3.54
N TYR A 244 16.69 3.42 3.10
CA TYR A 244 17.04 3.32 1.68
C TYR A 244 18.40 2.66 1.52
N ARG A 245 18.74 2.32 0.27
CA ARG A 245 20.01 1.67 -0.07
C ARG A 245 20.76 2.47 -1.13
N TYR A 246 22.09 2.37 -1.10
CA TYR A 246 22.95 2.96 -2.13
C TYR A 246 24.23 2.13 -2.31
N VAL A 247 24.99 2.41 -3.37
CA VAL A 247 26.31 1.82 -3.64
C VAL A 247 27.35 2.93 -3.78
N ASP A 248 28.61 2.69 -3.43
CA ASP A 248 29.64 3.72 -3.63
C ASP A 248 29.91 3.98 -5.12
N ASP A 249 29.84 2.94 -5.96
CA ASP A 249 30.00 3.02 -7.42
C ASP A 249 28.77 2.44 -8.13
N PRO A 250 27.98 3.26 -8.88
CA PRO A 250 26.86 2.76 -9.67
C PRO A 250 27.24 1.69 -10.71
N ASN A 251 28.52 1.58 -11.10
CA ASN A 251 28.98 0.51 -11.97
C ASN A 251 28.85 -0.88 -11.34
N ASP A 252 28.84 -1.00 -10.01
CA ASP A 252 28.63 -2.30 -9.34
C ASP A 252 27.25 -2.89 -9.68
N ILE A 253 26.22 -2.03 -9.80
CA ILE A 253 24.89 -2.44 -10.23
C ILE A 253 24.94 -2.83 -11.71
N ILE A 254 25.53 -1.99 -12.56
CA ILE A 254 25.61 -2.22 -14.01
C ILE A 254 26.32 -3.53 -14.34
N ASP A 255 27.46 -3.78 -13.69
CA ASP A 255 28.24 -5.01 -13.87
C ASP A 255 27.41 -6.23 -13.47
N TYR A 256 26.70 -6.17 -12.34
CA TYR A 256 25.78 -7.24 -11.92
C TYR A 256 24.70 -7.50 -12.97
N VAL A 257 23.97 -6.47 -13.44
CA VAL A 257 22.91 -6.67 -14.45
C VAL A 257 23.48 -7.26 -15.75
N ASN A 258 24.68 -6.86 -16.14
CA ASN A 258 25.35 -7.37 -17.35
C ASN A 258 25.89 -8.80 -17.21
N THR A 259 25.91 -9.39 -16.02
CA THR A 259 26.28 -10.80 -15.83
C THR A 259 25.14 -11.79 -16.10
N GLY A 260 23.89 -11.32 -16.06
CA GLY A 260 22.68 -12.12 -16.26
C GLY A 260 22.25 -12.27 -17.73
N ASP A 261 21.24 -13.10 -17.97
CA ASP A 261 20.54 -13.14 -19.26
C ASP A 261 19.73 -11.83 -19.41
N PRO A 262 20.01 -10.98 -20.41
CA PRO A 262 19.31 -9.71 -20.59
C PRO A 262 17.82 -9.88 -20.91
N ASP A 263 17.40 -11.04 -21.43
CA ASP A 263 15.99 -11.33 -21.73
C ASP A 263 15.23 -11.91 -20.52
N SER A 264 15.95 -12.37 -19.49
CA SER A 264 15.39 -12.95 -18.27
C SER A 264 16.37 -12.78 -17.09
N PRO A 265 16.59 -11.55 -16.60
CA PRO A 265 17.52 -11.31 -15.51
C PRO A 265 17.06 -12.03 -14.24
N ASP A 266 17.93 -12.87 -13.67
CA ASP A 266 17.72 -13.50 -12.36
C ASP A 266 18.24 -12.55 -11.28
N TRP A 267 17.31 -12.00 -10.51
CA TRP A 267 17.61 -11.02 -9.46
C TRP A 267 17.64 -11.64 -8.06
N SER A 268 17.56 -12.97 -7.96
CA SER A 268 17.37 -13.66 -6.68
C SER A 268 18.51 -13.44 -5.69
N ASP A 269 19.73 -13.14 -6.15
CA ASP A 269 20.90 -12.87 -5.32
C ASP A 269 21.35 -11.39 -5.35
N ALA A 270 20.63 -10.48 -6.02
CA ALA A 270 21.02 -9.07 -6.15
C ALA A 270 21.17 -8.36 -4.80
N GLY A 271 20.42 -8.80 -3.78
CA GLY A 271 20.50 -8.28 -2.42
C GLY A 271 21.81 -8.63 -1.69
N THR A 272 22.53 -9.67 -2.12
CA THR A 272 23.80 -10.12 -1.51
C THR A 272 25.01 -9.96 -2.44
N ALA A 273 24.80 -9.97 -3.75
CA ALA A 273 25.86 -9.85 -4.75
C ALA A 273 26.34 -8.41 -4.96
N ILE A 274 25.45 -7.43 -4.82
CA ILE A 274 25.79 -6.00 -4.92
C ILE A 274 26.17 -5.47 -3.53
N PRO A 275 27.24 -4.67 -3.40
CA PRO A 275 27.72 -4.15 -2.12
C PRO A 275 26.85 -2.97 -1.61
N TRP A 276 25.59 -3.25 -1.29
CA TRP A 276 24.65 -2.25 -0.79
C TRP A 276 25.06 -1.70 0.58
N HIS A 277 25.09 -0.38 0.69
CA HIS A 277 24.97 0.33 1.95
C HIS A 277 23.50 0.52 2.28
N ARG A 278 23.06 0.12 3.48
CA ARG A 278 21.70 0.38 3.97
C ARG A 278 21.74 1.54 4.96
N VAL A 279 20.96 2.58 4.69
CA VAL A 279 20.82 3.74 5.58
C VAL A 279 19.47 3.66 6.27
N ASN A 280 19.46 3.87 7.58
CA ASN A 280 18.25 3.98 8.38
C ASN A 280 18.20 5.35 9.07
N LYS A 281 17.08 6.05 8.93
CA LYS A 281 16.83 7.33 9.58
C LYS A 281 15.46 7.31 10.22
N CYS A 282 15.22 8.29 11.08
CA CYS A 282 13.90 8.51 11.62
C CYS A 282 13.61 10.01 11.76
N LEU A 283 12.34 10.37 11.55
CA LEU A 283 11.80 11.64 11.99
C LEU A 283 11.30 11.48 13.42
N ASN A 284 11.94 12.17 14.35
CA ASN A 284 11.46 12.26 15.72
C ASN A 284 10.22 13.17 15.76
N LEU A 285 9.06 12.61 16.11
CA LEU A 285 7.79 13.33 16.04
C LEU A 285 7.61 14.35 17.19
N GLU A 286 8.41 14.23 18.25
CA GLU A 286 8.48 15.18 19.37
C GLU A 286 9.33 16.40 19.04
N THR A 287 10.52 16.19 18.49
CA THR A 287 11.48 17.27 18.19
C THR A 287 11.35 17.81 16.78
N ASP A 288 10.61 17.12 15.92
CA ASP A 288 10.30 17.53 14.55
C ASP A 288 11.56 17.62 13.65
N THR A 289 12.49 16.68 13.86
CA THR A 289 13.82 16.60 13.22
C THR A 289 14.14 15.21 12.70
N ILE A 290 14.78 15.13 11.54
CA ILE A 290 15.31 13.88 10.99
C ILE A 290 16.69 13.61 11.59
N GLU A 291 16.89 12.39 12.08
CA GLU A 291 18.14 11.92 12.67
C GLU A 291 18.49 10.50 12.19
N PRO A 292 19.78 10.10 12.20
CA PRO A 292 20.16 8.71 12.01
C PRO A 292 19.48 7.81 13.04
N SER A 293 19.00 6.66 12.61
CA SER A 293 18.41 5.68 13.53
C SER A 293 19.48 5.00 14.39
N GLU A 294 19.11 4.70 15.64
CA GLU A 294 19.91 3.85 16.53
C GLU A 294 19.73 2.35 16.26
N TYR A 295 18.71 1.99 15.47
CA TYR A 295 18.38 0.62 15.10
C TYR A 295 18.80 0.30 13.65
N PRO A 296 19.07 -0.97 13.34
CA PRO A 296 19.14 -1.44 11.96
C PRO A 296 17.84 -1.12 11.22
N ALA A 297 17.91 -0.92 9.90
CA ALA A 297 16.71 -0.65 9.10
C ALA A 297 15.67 -1.75 9.28
N ALA A 298 14.45 -1.34 9.63
CA ALA A 298 13.33 -2.25 9.76
C ALA A 298 13.01 -2.88 8.41
N ASP A 299 12.62 -4.14 8.45
CA ASP A 299 11.92 -4.77 7.34
C ASP A 299 10.42 -4.56 7.49
N LEU A 300 9.93 -4.37 8.72
CA LEU A 300 8.53 -4.05 9.02
C LEU A 300 8.38 -3.35 10.38
N ILE A 301 7.45 -2.40 10.45
CA ILE A 301 6.93 -1.85 11.71
C ILE A 301 5.42 -1.96 11.68
N GLN A 302 4.87 -2.77 12.59
CA GLN A 302 3.43 -3.03 12.68
C GLN A 302 3.08 -3.46 14.11
N ASP A 303 1.87 -3.13 14.58
CA ASP A 303 1.40 -3.46 15.94
C ASP A 303 2.39 -3.02 17.05
N ASP A 304 2.91 -1.79 16.95
CA ASP A 304 3.95 -1.23 17.83
C ASP A 304 5.21 -2.09 17.99
N THR A 305 5.47 -2.95 17.00
CA THR A 305 6.60 -3.87 16.97
C THR A 305 7.56 -3.46 15.88
N TYR A 306 8.84 -3.36 16.20
CA TYR A 306 9.90 -3.05 15.24
C TYR A 306 10.68 -4.32 14.89
N ILE A 307 10.73 -4.65 13.61
CA ILE A 307 11.29 -5.91 13.14
C ILE A 307 12.37 -5.65 12.11
N TYR A 308 13.55 -6.24 12.32
CA TYR A 308 14.66 -6.21 11.37
C TYR A 308 15.37 -7.55 11.28
N TYR A 309 15.98 -7.82 10.12
CA TYR A 309 16.84 -8.99 9.93
C TYR A 309 18.32 -8.64 10.09
N MET A 310 19.04 -9.40 10.93
CA MET A 310 20.47 -9.22 11.18
C MET A 310 21.10 -10.57 11.51
N ASP A 311 22.34 -10.80 11.05
CA ASP A 311 23.14 -11.99 11.38
C ASP A 311 22.46 -13.35 11.16
N GLY A 312 21.53 -13.43 10.19
CA GLY A 312 20.84 -14.67 9.88
C GLY A 312 19.49 -14.86 10.59
N GLN A 313 19.06 -13.90 11.42
CA GLN A 313 17.91 -14.03 12.30
C GLN A 313 17.05 -12.75 12.27
N TYR A 314 15.75 -12.90 12.57
CA TYR A 314 14.91 -11.73 12.81
C TYR A 314 15.00 -11.31 14.28
N HIS A 315 15.05 -10.02 14.48
CA HIS A 315 15.01 -9.36 15.77
C HIS A 315 13.67 -8.63 15.86
N VAL A 316 12.95 -8.91 16.94
CA VAL A 316 11.61 -8.37 17.19
C VAL A 316 11.68 -7.55 18.48
N MET A 317 11.56 -6.23 18.33
CA MET A 317 11.48 -5.29 19.44
C MET A 317 10.02 -4.96 19.74
N ASP A 318 9.58 -5.31 20.94
CA ASP A 318 8.26 -4.99 21.46
C ASP A 318 8.14 -3.48 21.75
N ALA A 319 6.91 -2.98 21.93
CA ALA A 319 6.64 -1.56 22.19
C ALA A 319 7.47 -0.93 23.32
N ASP A 320 7.86 -1.71 24.33
CA ASP A 320 8.69 -1.26 25.47
C ASP A 320 10.20 -1.26 25.20
N GLY A 321 10.63 -1.66 24.00
CA GLY A 321 12.03 -1.79 23.60
C GLY A 321 12.67 -3.14 23.94
N THR A 322 11.92 -4.08 24.51
CA THR A 322 12.44 -5.43 24.77
C THR A 322 12.62 -6.18 23.46
N GLU A 323 13.83 -6.67 23.24
CA GLU A 323 14.20 -7.39 22.03
C GLU A 323 14.15 -8.91 22.24
N THR A 324 13.50 -9.61 21.32
CA THR A 324 13.53 -11.07 21.19
C THR A 324 14.14 -11.44 19.84
N VAL A 325 15.13 -12.34 19.85
CA VAL A 325 15.72 -12.89 18.63
C VAL A 325 15.02 -14.20 18.29
N SER A 326 14.51 -14.31 17.07
CA SER A 326 13.87 -15.53 16.58
C SER A 326 14.85 -16.70 16.47
N ALA A 327 14.38 -17.92 16.70
CA ALA A 327 15.10 -19.11 16.21
C ALA A 327 15.11 -19.12 14.67
N ASP A 328 16.20 -19.60 14.06
CA ASP A 328 16.49 -19.63 12.61
C ASP A 328 15.24 -19.61 11.70
N ILE A 329 14.89 -18.41 11.23
CA ILE A 329 13.85 -18.25 10.19
C ILE A 329 14.56 -18.35 8.85
N PRO A 330 14.05 -19.13 7.89
CA PRO A 330 14.56 -19.10 6.53
C PRO A 330 14.57 -17.65 6.03
N ALA A 331 15.73 -17.19 5.57
CA ALA A 331 15.87 -15.89 4.91
C ALA A 331 15.04 -15.91 3.62
N ASN A 332 13.74 -15.72 3.71
CA ASN A 332 12.86 -15.69 2.56
C ASN A 332 12.60 -14.23 2.17
N ASN A 333 12.43 -13.99 0.87
CA ASN A 333 12.28 -12.66 0.30
C ASN A 333 11.18 -11.87 1.04
N SER A 334 11.62 -10.88 1.83
CA SER A 334 10.83 -10.14 2.81
C SER A 334 9.66 -9.32 2.25
N ARG A 335 9.54 -9.21 0.92
CA ARG A 335 8.56 -8.32 0.27
C ARG A 335 7.10 -8.78 0.35
N ASN A 336 6.83 -10.04 0.72
CA ASN A 336 5.45 -10.57 0.80
C ASN A 336 5.05 -11.01 2.22
N LEU A 337 5.88 -10.75 3.23
CA LEU A 337 5.54 -11.07 4.61
C LEU A 337 4.58 -10.02 5.17
N THR A 338 3.51 -10.48 5.81
CA THR A 338 2.63 -9.63 6.62
C THR A 338 2.79 -10.00 8.09
N PHE A 339 2.68 -9.02 9.00
CA PHE A 339 2.75 -9.27 10.44
C PHE A 339 1.45 -8.86 11.10
N VAL A 340 0.64 -9.83 11.47
CA VAL A 340 -0.71 -9.58 11.99
C VAL A 340 -0.89 -10.39 13.25
N ASN A 341 -1.28 -9.72 14.33
CA ASN A 341 -1.55 -10.35 15.62
C ASN A 341 -0.34 -11.12 16.18
N GLY A 342 0.87 -10.56 16.00
CA GLY A 342 2.11 -11.15 16.51
C GLY A 342 2.67 -12.32 15.69
N ILE A 343 2.11 -12.60 14.51
CA ILE A 343 2.48 -13.73 13.64
C ILE A 343 2.94 -13.19 12.28
N PHE A 344 4.05 -13.72 11.76
CA PHE A 344 4.43 -13.55 10.37
C PHE A 344 3.65 -14.51 9.49
N TRP A 345 3.10 -13.98 8.40
CA TRP A 345 2.37 -14.76 7.41
C TRP A 345 3.12 -14.74 6.08
N ASP A 346 3.52 -15.92 5.62
CA ASP A 346 4.09 -16.16 4.29
C ASP A 346 3.05 -16.92 3.46
N GLY A 347 2.08 -16.15 2.96
CA GLY A 347 1.00 -16.66 2.13
C GLY A 347 1.47 -17.45 0.90
N PRO A 348 2.46 -16.95 0.13
CA PRO A 348 3.02 -17.68 -1.02
C PRO A 348 3.65 -19.03 -0.67
N GLN A 349 4.22 -19.18 0.53
CA GLN A 349 4.75 -20.46 1.01
C GLN A 349 3.73 -21.28 1.81
N SER A 350 2.52 -20.75 2.01
CA SER A 350 1.49 -21.36 2.85
C SER A 350 2.00 -21.70 4.25
N THR A 351 2.80 -20.81 4.84
CA THR A 351 3.31 -20.94 6.20
C THR A 351 3.07 -19.69 7.01
N CYS A 352 3.08 -19.84 8.33
CA CYS A 352 3.15 -18.74 9.26
C CYS A 352 4.15 -19.04 10.36
N PHE A 353 4.73 -17.99 10.93
CA PHE A 353 5.85 -18.10 11.83
C PHE A 353 5.66 -17.19 13.06
N GLN A 354 5.90 -17.76 14.23
CA GLN A 354 5.82 -17.06 15.51
C GLN A 354 7.22 -16.61 15.96
N PRO A 355 7.55 -15.30 15.88
CA PRO A 355 8.91 -14.82 16.18
C PRO A 355 9.39 -15.09 17.59
N LYS A 356 8.49 -15.06 18.57
CA LYS A 356 8.86 -15.21 19.97
C LYS A 356 9.12 -16.67 20.37
N THR A 357 8.45 -17.62 19.73
CA THR A 357 8.62 -19.05 20.03
C THR A 357 9.57 -19.74 19.05
N GLY A 358 9.76 -19.17 17.86
CA GLY A 358 10.46 -19.82 16.77
C GLY A 358 9.61 -20.89 16.06
N GLU A 359 8.33 -21.02 16.40
CA GLU A 359 7.46 -22.06 15.84
C GLU A 359 6.97 -21.65 14.44
N THR A 360 7.17 -22.57 13.49
CA THR A 360 6.63 -22.46 12.13
C THR A 360 5.47 -23.42 11.97
N HIS A 361 4.35 -22.92 11.44
CA HIS A 361 3.18 -23.71 11.11
C HIS A 361 2.90 -23.64 9.61
N VAL A 362 2.24 -24.68 9.10
CA VAL A 362 1.63 -24.61 7.77
C VAL A 362 0.21 -24.05 7.88
N LEU A 363 -0.28 -23.42 6.82
CA LEU A 363 -1.71 -23.14 6.70
C LEU A 363 -2.50 -24.45 6.62
N SER A 364 -3.77 -24.39 7.02
CA SER A 364 -4.67 -25.55 6.98
C SER A 364 -4.87 -26.06 5.54
N GLU A 365 -5.28 -27.32 5.38
CA GLU A 365 -5.53 -27.93 4.06
C GLU A 365 -6.51 -27.13 3.18
N THR A 366 -7.38 -26.32 3.80
CA THR A 366 -8.33 -25.47 3.07
C THR A 366 -7.63 -24.31 2.35
N TYR A 367 -6.53 -23.83 2.91
CA TYR A 367 -5.84 -22.61 2.47
C TYR A 367 -4.42 -22.86 1.94
N SER A 368 -3.91 -24.09 2.01
CA SER A 368 -2.54 -24.43 1.64
C SER A 368 -2.18 -24.20 0.17
N ASP A 369 -3.17 -24.14 -0.72
CA ASP A 369 -2.98 -23.85 -2.16
C ASP A 369 -3.55 -22.48 -2.58
N THR A 370 -4.01 -21.70 -1.60
CA THR A 370 -4.59 -20.37 -1.82
C THR A 370 -3.48 -19.37 -1.55
N ASN A 371 -2.86 -18.81 -2.58
CA ASN A 371 -1.88 -17.73 -2.43
C ASN A 371 -2.57 -16.50 -1.79
N LEU A 372 -2.71 -16.54 -0.47
CA LEU A 372 -3.49 -15.61 0.32
C LEU A 372 -2.59 -14.58 0.98
N THR A 373 -3.17 -13.47 1.44
CA THR A 373 -2.48 -12.54 2.32
C THR A 373 -3.36 -12.28 3.54
N VAL A 374 -2.76 -12.36 4.72
CA VAL A 374 -3.43 -11.99 5.97
C VAL A 374 -3.26 -10.49 6.18
N ILE A 375 -4.36 -9.75 6.20
CA ILE A 375 -4.31 -8.28 6.18
C ILE A 375 -4.73 -7.63 7.50
N ALA A 376 -5.50 -8.32 8.34
CA ALA A 376 -5.94 -7.80 9.63
C ALA A 376 -6.39 -8.92 10.59
N TYR A 377 -6.48 -8.59 11.88
CA TYR A 377 -7.11 -9.42 12.89
C TYR A 377 -8.26 -8.64 13.54
N TYR A 378 -9.48 -9.16 13.42
CA TYR A 378 -10.69 -8.47 13.84
C TYR A 378 -11.64 -9.45 14.54
N LYS A 379 -12.01 -9.14 15.79
CA LYS A 379 -12.92 -9.94 16.64
C LYS A 379 -12.64 -11.45 16.59
N GLU A 380 -11.41 -11.81 16.94
CA GLU A 380 -10.93 -13.20 17.04
C GLU A 380 -10.86 -13.94 15.69
N ARG A 381 -10.82 -13.22 14.57
CA ARG A 381 -10.69 -13.77 13.21
C ARG A 381 -9.63 -13.04 12.42
N TYR A 382 -8.90 -13.78 11.61
CA TYR A 382 -8.03 -13.21 10.59
C TYR A 382 -8.85 -12.82 9.38
N ILE A 383 -8.60 -11.62 8.87
CA ILE A 383 -9.12 -11.18 7.58
C ILE A 383 -8.06 -11.54 6.54
N ILE A 384 -8.44 -12.37 5.59
CA ILE A 384 -7.58 -12.79 4.49
C ILE A 384 -8.10 -12.21 3.19
N ASN A 385 -7.20 -11.97 2.25
CA ASN A 385 -7.55 -11.81 0.85
C ASN A 385 -6.82 -12.84 0.00
N TYR A 386 -7.37 -13.12 -1.18
CA TYR A 386 -6.70 -13.93 -2.20
C TYR A 386 -7.31 -13.58 -3.55
N THR A 387 -6.60 -13.92 -4.62
CA THR A 387 -7.04 -13.67 -5.98
C THR A 387 -7.37 -14.98 -6.67
N ASP A 388 -8.51 -15.05 -7.34
CA ASP A 388 -8.91 -16.24 -8.11
C ASP A 388 -8.28 -16.30 -9.51
N GLU A 389 -8.57 -17.36 -10.26
CA GLU A 389 -8.09 -17.58 -11.63
C GLU A 389 -8.51 -16.48 -12.64
N ASN A 390 -9.49 -15.65 -12.28
CA ASN A 390 -9.98 -14.53 -13.10
C ASN A 390 -9.42 -13.17 -12.64
N ASN A 391 -8.42 -13.17 -11.76
CA ASN A 391 -7.86 -11.97 -11.13
C ASN A 391 -8.88 -11.18 -10.29
N LEU A 392 -9.90 -11.85 -9.74
CA LEU A 392 -10.83 -11.22 -8.81
C LEU A 392 -10.35 -11.40 -7.37
N ILE A 393 -10.34 -10.31 -6.62
CA ILE A 393 -9.98 -10.30 -5.20
C ILE A 393 -11.18 -10.77 -4.38
N HIS A 394 -10.94 -11.75 -3.51
CA HIS A 394 -11.89 -12.28 -2.54
C HIS A 394 -11.41 -11.98 -1.12
N PHE A 395 -12.35 -11.89 -0.19
CA PHE A 395 -12.07 -11.67 1.22
C PHE A 395 -12.85 -12.64 2.11
N GLU A 396 -12.19 -13.13 3.15
CA GLU A 396 -12.81 -14.01 4.15
C GLU A 396 -12.39 -13.61 5.56
N ALA A 397 -13.26 -13.88 6.53
CA ALA A 397 -12.98 -13.77 7.95
C ALA A 397 -12.91 -15.16 8.57
N VAL A 398 -11.70 -15.57 8.95
CA VAL A 398 -11.37 -16.97 9.29
C VAL A 398 -10.89 -17.06 10.74
N PRO A 399 -11.48 -17.94 11.58
CA PRO A 399 -10.94 -18.23 12.91
C PRO A 399 -9.51 -18.79 12.83
N GLU A 400 -8.67 -18.51 13.83
CA GLU A 400 -7.30 -19.01 13.88
C GLU A 400 -7.21 -20.54 13.73
N SER A 401 -8.12 -21.27 14.39
CA SER A 401 -8.20 -22.74 14.35
C SER A 401 -8.44 -23.33 12.96
N ASP A 402 -8.99 -22.52 12.06
CA ASP A 402 -9.38 -22.93 10.71
C ASP A 402 -8.31 -22.48 9.69
N LEU A 403 -7.49 -21.49 10.04
CA LEU A 403 -6.42 -20.95 9.20
C LEU A 403 -5.07 -21.64 9.45
N ILE A 404 -4.71 -21.87 10.72
CA ILE A 404 -3.42 -22.46 11.10
C ILE A 404 -3.56 -23.98 11.22
N GLY A 405 -2.70 -24.72 10.51
CA GLY A 405 -2.62 -26.18 10.50
C GLY A 405 -1.56 -26.74 11.46
N GLY A 406 -0.85 -27.78 11.00
CA GLY A 406 0.20 -28.45 11.77
C GLY A 406 1.50 -27.65 11.91
N ILE A 407 2.39 -28.13 12.79
CA ILE A 407 3.75 -27.59 12.96
C ILE A 407 4.65 -28.17 11.85
N VAL A 408 5.54 -27.34 11.28
CA VAL A 408 6.60 -27.79 10.38
C VAL A 408 7.69 -28.45 11.22
N GLU A 409 7.95 -29.75 11.00
CA GLU A 409 9.01 -30.51 11.70
C GLU A 409 10.43 -30.18 11.22
#